data_AF-A0A5P9CQ92-F1
#
_entry.id   AF-A0A5P9CQ92-F1
#
_cell.length_a   1.000
_cell.length_b   1.000
_cell.length_c   1.000
_cell.angle_alpha   90.00
_cell.angle_beta   90.00
_cell.angle_gamma   90.00
#
_symmetry.space_group_name_H-M   'P 1'
#
loop_
_entity.id
_entity.type
_entity.pdbx_description
1 polymer ?
#
loop_
_entity_poly.entity_id
_entity_poly.type
_entity_poly.pdbx_seq_one_letter_code
_entity_poly.pdbx_strand_id
1 'polypeptide(L)'
;MEKVDQHKQTVVEFVFSELIIFLSQITVFFMVAVFTSNFLHNKEKLLSFSAQKINDGTLTELGLTFLAILVVIGLFSALGWIFDNKYVEQYVREILCEMPKTIYVFGSAATGAMLAISLFSHIHPTSATNAKSFAMLSVFFAFIVFLYGCGFSYAFKRKTHILPRNQQSNVVE
;
A
#
# COMPACT_ATOMS: atom_id res chain seq x y z
N MET A 1 1.65 4.83 -29.27
CA MET A 1 1.67 4.87 -27.79
C MET A 1 3.12 4.93 -27.36
N GLU A 2 3.53 6.09 -26.88
CA GLU A 2 4.85 6.37 -26.35
C GLU A 2 5.11 5.39 -25.21
N LYS A 3 6.03 4.43 -25.43
CA LYS A 3 6.58 3.65 -24.33
C LYS A 3 7.36 4.67 -23.51
N VAL A 4 6.79 5.15 -22.41
CA VAL A 4 7.58 5.78 -21.37
C VAL A 4 8.59 4.73 -20.97
N ASP A 5 9.82 4.87 -21.49
CA ASP A 5 10.95 4.03 -21.15
C ASP A 5 11.09 4.11 -19.64
N GLN A 6 10.53 3.12 -18.93
CA GLN A 6 10.72 3.01 -17.49
C GLN A 6 12.20 2.73 -17.31
N HIS A 7 12.94 3.79 -17.01
CA HIS A 7 14.36 3.78 -16.71
C HIS A 7 14.57 2.66 -15.68
N LYS A 8 15.27 1.60 -16.07
CA LYS A 8 15.37 0.42 -15.21
C LYS A 8 16.07 0.84 -13.92
N GLN A 9 15.34 0.79 -12.81
CA GLN A 9 15.81 1.32 -11.53
C GLN A 9 16.73 0.33 -10.83
N THR A 10 17.70 0.84 -10.08
CA THR A 10 18.44 0.04 -9.10
C THR A 10 17.50 -0.39 -7.97
N VAL A 11 17.83 -1.48 -7.27
CA VAL A 11 17.00 -1.98 -6.15
C VAL A 11 16.82 -0.92 -5.07
N VAL A 12 17.82 -0.06 -4.85
CA VAL A 12 17.75 1.04 -3.87
C VAL A 12 16.77 2.12 -4.33
N GLU A 13 16.85 2.56 -5.58
CA GLU A 13 15.90 3.54 -6.14
C GLU A 13 14.47 3.02 -6.14
N PHE A 14 14.28 1.73 -6.41
CA PHE A 14 12.98 1.08 -6.34
C PHE A 14 12.39 1.10 -4.92
N VAL A 15 13.16 0.66 -3.92
CA VAL A 15 12.71 0.65 -2.52
C VAL A 15 12.43 2.07 -2.04
N PHE A 16 13.26 3.04 -2.41
CA PHE A 16 13.07 4.45 -2.04
C PHE A 16 11.82 5.06 -2.70
N SER A 17 11.58 4.76 -3.98
CA SER A 17 10.36 5.17 -4.67
C SER A 17 9.11 4.59 -4.02
N GLU A 18 9.11 3.29 -3.72
CA GLU A 18 8.00 2.62 -3.04
C GLU A 18 7.78 3.20 -1.63
N LEU A 19 8.85 3.56 -0.92
CA LEU A 19 8.78 4.21 0.39
C LEU A 19 8.11 5.59 0.30
N ILE A 20 8.50 6.42 -0.67
CA ILE A 20 7.89 7.75 -0.89
C ILE A 20 6.41 7.60 -1.22
N ILE A 21 6.04 6.67 -2.10
CA ILE A 21 4.65 6.41 -2.47
C ILE A 21 3.84 6.02 -1.24
N PHE A 22 4.35 5.09 -0.43
CA PHE A 22 3.68 4.62 0.78
C PHE A 22 3.53 5.72 1.84
N LEU A 23 4.59 6.51 2.10
CA LEU A 23 4.55 7.65 3.02
C LEU A 23 3.56 8.73 2.56
N SER A 24 3.52 9.00 1.26
CA SER A 24 2.56 9.95 0.67
C SER A 24 1.13 9.48 0.92
N GLN A 25 0.87 8.18 0.76
CA GLN A 25 -0.44 7.60 0.99
C GLN A 25 -0.87 7.64 2.47
N ILE A 26 0.06 7.36 3.40
CA ILE A 26 -0.18 7.53 4.84
C ILE A 26 -0.58 8.98 5.14
N THR A 27 0.15 9.94 4.56
CA THR A 27 -0.10 11.37 4.77
C THR A 27 -1.48 11.77 4.25
N VAL A 28 -1.88 11.28 3.07
CA VAL A 28 -3.21 11.52 2.51
C VAL A 28 -4.29 10.99 3.45
N PHE A 29 -4.20 9.74 3.90
CA PHE A 29 -5.21 9.17 4.81
C PHE A 29 -5.23 9.83 6.19
N PHE A 30 -4.07 10.24 6.70
CA PHE A 30 -3.97 11.05 7.91
C PHE A 30 -4.74 12.38 7.75
N MET A 31 -4.52 13.10 6.65
CA MET A 31 -5.23 14.36 6.39
C MET A 31 -6.73 14.14 6.23
N VAL A 32 -7.16 13.05 5.59
CA VAL A 32 -8.58 12.66 5.54
C VAL A 32 -9.15 12.49 6.94
N ALA A 33 -8.47 11.77 7.83
CA ALA A 33 -8.91 11.60 9.22
C ALA A 33 -9.00 12.95 9.98
N VAL A 34 -8.03 13.84 9.77
CA VAL A 34 -8.04 15.20 10.34
C VAL A 34 -9.24 16.00 9.83
N PHE A 35 -9.53 15.97 8.53
CA PHE A 35 -10.67 16.69 7.96
C PHE A 35 -12.02 16.11 8.40
N THR A 36 -12.17 14.78 8.40
CA THR A 36 -13.39 14.10 8.86
C THR A 36 -13.71 14.39 10.33
N SER A 37 -12.69 14.56 11.17
CA SER A 37 -12.83 14.90 12.59
C SER A 37 -13.00 16.40 12.87
N ASN A 38 -13.18 17.23 11.83
CA ASN A 38 -13.23 18.69 11.93
C ASN A 38 -11.97 19.27 12.59
N PHE A 39 -10.80 18.92 12.03
CA PHE A 39 -9.48 19.27 12.56
C PHE A 39 -9.25 18.74 13.98
N LEU A 40 -9.59 17.47 14.22
CA LEU A 40 -9.41 16.80 15.51
C LEU A 40 -10.24 17.39 16.66
N HIS A 41 -11.29 18.18 16.39
CA HIS A 41 -12.19 18.67 17.44
C HIS A 41 -13.30 17.66 17.81
N ASN A 42 -13.69 16.79 16.89
CA ASN A 42 -14.77 15.82 17.11
C ASN A 42 -14.22 14.41 17.31
N LYS A 43 -14.14 13.99 18.59
CA LYS A 43 -13.67 12.66 18.99
C LYS A 43 -14.52 11.52 18.43
N GLU A 44 -15.84 11.67 18.39
CA GLU A 44 -16.75 10.62 17.93
C GLU A 44 -16.54 10.32 16.44
N LYS A 45 -16.41 11.38 15.62
CA LYS A 45 -16.11 11.24 14.19
C LYS A 45 -14.73 10.62 13.93
N LEU A 46 -13.74 10.96 14.76
CA LEU A 46 -12.41 10.37 14.65
C LEU A 46 -12.42 8.89 15.01
N LEU A 47 -13.11 8.53 16.10
CA LEU A 47 -13.24 7.14 16.54
C LEU A 47 -14.05 6.29 15.57
N SER A 48 -15.14 6.81 15.00
CA SER A 48 -15.93 6.07 14.00
C SER A 48 -15.15 5.85 12.71
N PHE A 49 -14.45 6.87 12.20
CA PHE A 49 -13.56 6.74 11.05
C PHE A 49 -12.46 5.70 11.30
N SER A 50 -11.84 5.77 12.49
CA SER A 50 -10.74 4.86 12.83
C SER A 50 -11.23 3.43 13.07
N ALA A 51 -12.38 3.24 13.70
CA ALA A 51 -13.00 1.93 13.88
C ALA A 51 -13.29 1.26 12.53
N GLN A 52 -13.80 2.03 11.56
CA GLN A 52 -14.04 1.54 10.20
C GLN A 52 -12.74 1.13 9.48
N LYS A 53 -11.63 1.85 9.71
CA LYS A 53 -10.34 1.59 9.03
C LYS A 53 -9.44 0.58 9.75
N ILE A 54 -9.69 0.26 11.02
CA ILE A 54 -8.84 -0.60 11.84
C ILE A 54 -9.54 -1.90 12.23
N ASN A 55 -10.82 -1.84 12.61
CA ASN A 55 -11.48 -2.93 13.33
C ASN A 55 -12.59 -3.62 12.53
N ASP A 56 -13.39 -2.84 11.79
CA ASP A 56 -14.52 -3.37 11.05
C ASP A 56 -14.10 -3.78 9.64
N GLY A 57 -13.73 -5.06 9.50
CA GLY A 57 -13.68 -5.72 8.20
C GLY A 57 -12.50 -5.38 7.31
N THR A 58 -11.66 -4.39 7.63
CA THR A 58 -10.51 -3.97 6.79
C THR A 58 -9.58 -5.13 6.41
N LEU A 59 -9.26 -6.03 7.35
CA LEU A 59 -8.39 -7.20 7.09
C LEU A 59 -9.12 -8.29 6.29
N THR A 60 -10.42 -8.47 6.54
CA THR A 60 -11.28 -9.39 5.78
C THR A 60 -11.49 -8.89 4.35
N GLU A 61 -11.72 -7.59 4.17
CA GLU A 61 -11.81 -6.91 2.88
C GLU A 61 -10.51 -7.04 2.09
N LEU A 62 -9.35 -6.86 2.74
CA LEU A 62 -8.05 -7.11 2.11
C LEU A 62 -7.92 -8.55 1.60
N GLY A 63 -8.27 -9.53 2.45
CA GLY A 63 -8.23 -10.95 2.07
C GLY A 63 -9.22 -11.29 0.94
N LEU A 64 -10.45 -10.79 1.01
CA LEU A 64 -11.46 -10.94 -0.04
C LEU A 64 -11.03 -10.26 -1.34
N THR A 65 -10.34 -9.11 -1.26
CA THR A 65 -9.80 -8.41 -2.43
C THR A 65 -8.74 -9.27 -3.11
N PHE A 66 -7.83 -9.92 -2.36
CA PHE A 66 -6.88 -10.86 -2.97
C PHE A 66 -7.56 -12.07 -3.60
N LEU A 67 -8.57 -12.64 -2.93
CA LEU A 67 -9.34 -13.74 -3.50
C LEU A 67 -10.02 -13.31 -4.81
N ALA A 68 -10.63 -12.13 -4.84
CA ALA A 68 -11.24 -11.57 -6.03
C ALA A 68 -10.22 -11.37 -7.16
N ILE A 69 -9.03 -10.83 -6.86
CA ILE A 69 -7.94 -10.69 -7.83
C ILE A 69 -7.57 -12.06 -8.43
N LEU A 70 -7.43 -13.10 -7.62
CA LEU A 70 -7.12 -14.46 -8.10
C LEU A 70 -8.23 -15.04 -8.98
N VAL A 71 -9.50 -14.85 -8.61
CA VAL A 71 -10.65 -15.28 -9.41
C VAL A 71 -10.66 -14.57 -10.76
N VAL A 72 -10.42 -13.25 -10.78
CA VAL A 72 -10.35 -12.47 -12.02
C VAL A 72 -9.18 -12.93 -12.90
N ILE A 73 -8.00 -13.18 -12.33
CA ILE A 73 -6.85 -13.75 -13.06
C ILE A 73 -7.21 -15.10 -13.68
N GLY A 74 -7.89 -15.98 -12.91
CA GLY A 74 -8.35 -17.28 -13.39
C GLY A 74 -9.32 -17.16 -14.56
N LEU A 75 -10.27 -16.21 -14.48
CA LEU A 75 -11.21 -15.91 -15.56
C LEU A 75 -10.49 -15.43 -16.82
N PHE A 76 -9.60 -14.44 -16.70
CA PHE A 76 -8.82 -13.94 -17.84
C PHE A 76 -7.97 -15.04 -18.47
N SER A 77 -7.32 -15.88 -17.66
CA SER A 77 -6.50 -16.99 -18.13
C SER A 77 -7.33 -18.04 -18.89
N ALA A 78 -8.51 -18.40 -18.38
CA ALA A 78 -9.42 -19.31 -19.06
C ALA A 78 -9.93 -18.74 -20.40
N LEU A 79 -10.28 -17.45 -20.43
CA LEU A 79 -10.66 -16.76 -21.67
C LEU A 79 -9.49 -16.72 -22.66
N GLY A 80 -8.27 -16.45 -22.20
CA GLY A 80 -7.09 -16.47 -23.04
C GLY A 80 -6.83 -17.83 -23.69
N TRP A 81 -7.08 -18.91 -22.96
CA TRP A 81 -6.99 -20.26 -23.50
C TRP A 81 -8.07 -20.56 -24.55
N ILE A 82 -9.32 -20.12 -24.32
CA ILE A 82 -10.43 -20.33 -25.26
C ILE A 82 -10.24 -19.53 -26.56
N PHE A 83 -9.78 -18.28 -26.46
CA PHE A 83 -9.65 -17.36 -27.59
C PHE A 83 -8.25 -17.33 -28.23
N ASP A 84 -7.32 -18.20 -27.80
CA ASP A 84 -5.91 -18.26 -28.21
C ASP A 84 -5.22 -16.87 -28.25
N ASN A 85 -5.54 -16.05 -27.24
CA ASN A 85 -5.12 -14.66 -27.20
C ASN A 85 -3.82 -14.49 -26.42
N LYS A 86 -2.72 -14.22 -27.14
CA LYS A 86 -1.37 -14.02 -26.60
C LYS A 86 -1.22 -12.79 -25.69
N TYR A 87 -2.17 -11.86 -25.68
CA TYR A 87 -2.12 -10.65 -24.84
C TYR A 87 -2.65 -10.88 -23.43
N VAL A 88 -3.29 -12.01 -23.14
CA VAL A 88 -3.87 -12.30 -21.82
C VAL A 88 -2.82 -12.33 -20.72
N GLU A 89 -1.61 -12.82 -21.00
CA GLU A 89 -0.52 -12.82 -20.03
C GLU A 89 -0.14 -11.40 -19.58
N GLN A 90 -0.23 -10.41 -20.47
CA GLN A 90 0.02 -9.01 -20.13
C GLN A 90 -1.05 -8.45 -19.19
N TYR A 91 -2.34 -8.71 -19.47
CA TYR A 91 -3.44 -8.27 -18.59
C TYR A 91 -3.36 -8.93 -17.22
N VAL A 92 -3.04 -10.23 -17.16
CA VAL A 92 -2.84 -10.96 -15.90
C VAL A 92 -1.72 -10.31 -15.08
N ARG A 93 -0.58 -9.98 -15.69
CA ARG A 93 0.52 -9.29 -14.99
C ARG A 93 0.12 -7.92 -14.45
N GLU A 94 -0.65 -7.15 -15.22
CA GLU A 94 -1.15 -5.84 -14.78
C GLU A 94 -2.06 -6.00 -13.55
N ILE A 95 -2.97 -6.99 -13.58
CA ILE A 95 -3.86 -7.29 -12.46
C ILE A 95 -3.08 -7.76 -11.22
N LEU A 96 -2.03 -8.57 -11.38
CA LEU A 96 -1.15 -8.93 -10.25
C LEU A 96 -0.45 -7.70 -9.64
N CYS A 97 -0.17 -6.66 -10.43
CA CYS A 97 0.44 -5.42 -9.92
C CYS A 97 -0.52 -4.59 -9.04
N GLU A 98 -1.81 -4.92 -8.99
CA GLU A 98 -2.78 -4.30 -8.08
C GLU A 98 -2.68 -4.84 -6.64
N MET A 99 -2.14 -6.06 -6.44
CA MET A 99 -1.96 -6.62 -5.10
C MET A 99 -1.11 -5.73 -4.16
N PRO A 100 0.13 -5.32 -4.53
CA PRO A 100 0.92 -4.47 -3.64
C PRO A 100 0.31 -3.08 -3.43
N LYS A 101 -0.34 -2.50 -4.45
CA LYS A 101 -1.08 -1.24 -4.30
C LYS A 101 -2.19 -1.39 -3.27
N THR A 102 -2.91 -2.51 -3.30
CA THR A 102 -3.96 -2.83 -2.33
C THR A 102 -3.39 -2.92 -0.91
N ILE A 103 -2.27 -3.63 -0.71
CA ILE A 103 -1.58 -3.70 0.59
C ILE A 103 -1.27 -2.29 1.11
N TYR A 104 -0.73 -1.42 0.26
CA TYR A 104 -0.42 -0.04 0.64
C TYR A 104 -1.68 0.76 0.94
N VAL A 105 -2.76 0.66 0.16
CA VAL A 105 -4.02 1.36 0.43
C VAL A 105 -4.56 1.01 1.81
N PHE A 106 -4.69 -0.28 2.11
CA PHE A 106 -5.26 -0.72 3.39
C PHE A 106 -4.34 -0.38 4.56
N GLY A 107 -3.05 -0.65 4.44
CA GLY A 107 -2.12 -0.40 5.53
C GLY A 107 -1.83 1.09 5.76
N SER A 108 -1.82 1.93 4.72
CA SER A 108 -1.71 3.39 4.86
C SER A 108 -2.98 4.01 5.45
N ALA A 109 -4.16 3.48 5.13
CA ALA A 109 -5.42 3.92 5.74
C ALA A 109 -5.46 3.65 7.24
N ALA A 110 -5.10 2.43 7.66
CA ALA A 110 -5.01 2.07 9.07
C ALA A 110 -3.94 2.89 9.79
N THR A 111 -2.73 3.03 9.21
CA THR A 111 -1.64 3.83 9.78
C THR A 111 -2.04 5.30 9.93
N GLY A 112 -2.63 5.91 8.90
CA GLY A 112 -3.06 7.31 8.92
C GLY A 112 -4.11 7.57 10.01
N ALA A 113 -5.07 6.65 10.17
CA ALA A 113 -6.05 6.71 11.27
C ALA A 113 -5.39 6.61 12.65
N MET A 114 -4.46 5.67 12.84
CA MET A 114 -3.72 5.50 14.10
C MET A 114 -2.89 6.74 14.46
N LEU A 115 -2.23 7.37 13.48
CA LEU A 115 -1.50 8.62 13.67
C LEU A 115 -2.43 9.77 14.06
N ALA A 116 -3.60 9.87 13.42
CA ALA A 116 -4.59 10.89 13.76
C ALA A 116 -5.12 10.72 15.20
N ILE A 117 -5.38 9.49 15.65
CA ILE A 117 -5.75 9.20 17.04
C ILE A 117 -4.62 9.56 18.01
N SER A 118 -3.37 9.22 17.66
CA SER A 118 -2.22 9.55 18.49
C SER A 118 -2.06 11.06 18.64
N LEU A 119 -2.22 11.83 17.56
CA LEU A 119 -2.17 13.28 17.58
C LEU A 119 -3.32 13.89 18.39
N PHE A 120 -4.55 13.38 18.21
CA PHE A 120 -5.70 13.80 19.03
C PHE A 120 -5.43 13.57 20.53
N SER A 121 -4.88 12.41 20.89
CA SER A 121 -4.55 12.07 22.27
C SER A 121 -3.42 12.94 22.85
N HIS A 122 -2.55 13.47 22.00
CA HIS A 122 -1.51 14.41 22.39
C HIS A 122 -2.06 15.82 22.63
N ILE A 123 -2.99 16.27 21.79
CA ILE A 123 -3.64 17.60 21.89
C ILE A 123 -4.64 17.64 23.06
N HIS A 124 -5.33 16.53 23.33
CA HIS A 124 -6.30 16.38 24.42
C HIS A 124 -5.81 15.33 25.44
N PRO A 125 -4.86 15.67 26.32
CA PRO A 125 -4.34 14.73 27.31
C PRO A 125 -5.41 14.40 28.35
N THR A 126 -6.16 13.33 28.13
CA THR A 126 -6.91 12.64 29.19
C THR A 126 -5.97 11.68 29.92
N SER A 127 -6.05 11.68 31.25
CA SER A 127 -5.07 11.20 32.25
C SER A 127 -4.65 9.71 32.20
N ALA A 128 -4.98 8.93 31.16
CA ALA A 128 -4.74 7.49 31.11
C ALA A 128 -4.12 6.94 29.81
N THR A 129 -3.89 7.77 28.78
CA THR A 129 -3.46 7.27 27.46
C THR A 129 -2.07 7.77 27.06
N ASN A 130 -1.11 6.85 26.99
CA ASN A 130 0.25 7.10 26.48
C ASN A 130 0.24 7.29 24.97
N ALA A 131 0.00 8.52 24.50
CA ALA A 131 0.01 8.90 23.07
C ALA A 131 1.28 8.42 22.33
N LYS A 132 2.43 8.39 23.02
CA LYS A 132 3.71 7.88 22.51
C LYS A 132 3.66 6.39 22.14
N SER A 133 2.94 5.58 22.92
CA SER A 133 2.80 4.14 22.66
C SER A 133 1.99 3.88 21.39
N PHE A 134 0.94 4.66 21.15
CA PHE A 134 0.12 4.57 19.94
C PHE A 134 0.87 5.03 18.69
N ALA A 135 1.67 6.10 18.80
CA ALA A 135 2.54 6.54 17.71
C ALA A 135 3.56 5.46 17.33
N MET A 136 4.22 4.87 18.33
CA MET A 136 5.21 3.81 18.10
C MET A 136 4.59 2.57 17.45
N LEU A 137 3.41 2.16 17.90
CA LEU A 137 2.67 1.05 17.31
C LEU A 137 2.29 1.33 15.85
N SER A 138 1.86 2.56 15.55
CA SER A 138 1.52 2.97 14.20
C SER A 138 2.72 2.92 13.25
N VAL A 139 3.88 3.41 13.70
CA VAL A 139 5.13 3.34 12.92
C VAL A 139 5.56 1.89 12.69
N PHE A 140 5.48 1.04 13.71
CA PHE A 140 5.82 -0.38 13.60
C PHE A 140 4.88 -1.11 12.61
N PHE A 141 3.58 -0.84 12.69
CA PHE A 141 2.60 -1.38 11.75
C PHE A 141 2.88 -0.91 10.31
N ALA A 142 3.14 0.39 10.11
CA ALA A 142 3.50 0.95 8.82
C ALA A 142 4.75 0.27 8.24
N PHE A 143 5.77 0.03 9.08
CA PHE A 143 6.99 -0.65 8.66
C PHE A 143 6.72 -2.08 8.19
N ILE A 144 5.91 -2.86 8.92
CA ILE A 144 5.53 -4.22 8.51
C ILE A 144 4.77 -4.20 7.17
N VAL A 145 3.75 -3.34 7.04
CA VAL A 145 2.99 -3.18 5.79
C VAL A 145 3.91 -2.81 4.64
N PHE A 146 4.84 -1.89 4.87
CA PHE A 146 5.82 -1.48 3.87
C PHE A 146 6.67 -2.66 3.41
N LEU A 147 7.20 -3.47 4.34
CA LEU A 147 7.98 -4.67 3.99
C LEU A 147 7.16 -5.66 3.15
N TYR A 148 5.90 -5.92 3.52
CA TYR A 148 5.03 -6.79 2.74
C TYR A 148 4.73 -6.22 1.36
N GLY A 149 4.25 -4.98 1.28
CA GLY A 149 3.91 -4.35 0.01
C GLY A 149 5.12 -4.20 -0.91
N CYS A 150 6.28 -3.82 -0.37
CA CYS A 150 7.52 -3.72 -1.13
C CYS A 150 8.02 -5.08 -1.59
N GLY A 151 7.88 -6.12 -0.76
CA GLY A 151 8.21 -7.51 -1.12
C GLY A 151 7.35 -8.04 -2.26
N PHE A 152 6.03 -7.81 -2.20
CA PHE A 152 5.11 -8.16 -3.28
C PHE A 152 5.35 -7.33 -4.55
N SER A 153 5.54 -6.01 -4.42
CA SER A 153 5.94 -5.13 -5.52
C SER A 153 7.21 -5.63 -6.19
N TYR A 154 8.23 -6.01 -5.41
CA TYR A 154 9.47 -6.56 -5.95
C TYR A 154 9.22 -7.90 -6.65
N ALA A 155 8.50 -8.84 -6.03
CA ALA A 155 8.21 -10.15 -6.60
C ALA A 155 7.52 -10.06 -7.98
N PHE A 156 6.58 -9.12 -8.14
CA PHE A 156 5.82 -8.97 -9.38
C PHE A 156 6.48 -8.04 -10.41
N LYS A 157 7.14 -6.96 -9.98
CA LYS A 157 7.83 -6.00 -10.89
C LYS A 157 9.25 -6.42 -11.27
N ARG A 158 9.88 -7.40 -10.59
CA ARG A 158 11.25 -7.85 -10.85
C ARG A 158 11.50 -8.30 -12.29
N LYS A 159 10.52 -8.88 -12.97
CA LYS A 159 10.69 -9.37 -14.35
C LYS A 159 10.52 -8.29 -15.43
N THR A 160 9.93 -7.13 -15.11
CA THR A 160 9.61 -6.08 -16.10
C THR A 160 10.41 -4.79 -15.92
N HIS A 161 10.84 -4.45 -14.70
CA HIS A 161 11.41 -3.12 -14.41
C HIS A 161 12.77 -3.10 -13.70
N ILE A 162 13.34 -4.25 -13.32
CA ILE A 162 14.62 -4.33 -12.61
C ILE A 162 15.71 -4.85 -13.54
N LEU A 163 16.84 -4.13 -13.65
CA LEU A 163 18.02 -4.56 -14.42
C LEU A 163 18.51 -5.93 -13.91
N PRO A 164 18.72 -6.92 -14.78
CA PRO A 164 19.48 -8.11 -14.39
C PRO A 164 20.90 -7.67 -13.99
N ARG A 165 21.39 -8.23 -12.88
CA ARG A 165 22.68 -7.92 -12.22
C ARG A 165 23.90 -7.88 -13.16
N ASN A 166 23.86 -8.54 -14.32
CA ASN A 166 24.93 -8.51 -15.34
C ASN A 166 25.04 -7.19 -16.12
N GLN A 167 24.07 -6.28 -16.06
CA GLN A 167 24.14 -4.97 -16.74
C GLN A 167 24.49 -3.82 -15.79
N GLN A 168 24.53 -4.03 -14.47
CA GLN A 168 24.93 -2.99 -13.49
C GLN A 168 26.43 -2.70 -13.51
N SER A 169 27.25 -3.66 -13.94
CA SER A 169 28.71 -3.53 -14.02
C SER A 169 29.22 -2.72 -15.22
N ASN A 170 28.38 -2.43 -16.23
CA ASN A 170 28.78 -1.68 -17.43
C ASN A 170 28.41 -0.19 -17.40
N VAL A 171 27.87 0.31 -16.29
CA VAL A 171 27.47 1.73 -16.14
C VAL A 171 28.44 2.50 -15.23
N VAL A 172 29.46 1.82 -14.69
CA VAL A 172 30.47 2.39 -13.78
C VAL A 172 31.89 2.36 -14.41
N GLU A 173 32.00 2.28 -15.74
CA GLU A 173 33.25 2.54 -16.46
C GLU A 173 33.16 3.82 -17.29
#